data_AF-W9BT88-F1
#
_entry.id   AF-W9BT88-F1
#
_cell.length_a   1.000
_cell.length_b   1.000
_cell.length_c   1.000
_cell.angle_alpha   90.00
_cell.angle_beta   90.00
_cell.angle_gamma   90.00
#
_symmetry.space_group_name_H-M   'P 1'
#
loop_
_entity.id
_entity.type
_entity.pdbx_description
1 polymer ?
#
loop_
_entity_poly.entity_id
_entity_poly.type
_entity_poly.pdbx_seq_one_letter_code
_entity_poly.pdbx_strand_id
1 'polypeptide(L)'
;MSEDAGFRLTDWPAASSPAPSIVADQAETAALVEAAGWPVSAIGMSLAHRADILVLDWRWQVPIKLPALATDCGVLALVSLDTIDAADALLTGHAARCVFGGSAALIAAELSELRMLVKAGHARDPSGDERARLQSLASELARLAEQLGALSEEGGGDETGPVLADRSHAYQAEEPLDRIAARPPSAQRVRHLIAMRRLRDRYFPSDLFADPAWDILLDLTASRLEKKPVSVSSLCIAAAVPPTTALRWVRMMTDQGLLERRADPADARRMFVDLSDAAYANVCGWFALVEQRGGLGV
;
A
#
# COMPACT_ATOMS: atom_id res chain seq x y z
N MET A 1 -2.98 -59.89 4.14
CA MET A 1 -2.55 -58.81 3.23
C MET A 1 -3.56 -57.69 3.42
N SER A 2 -3.22 -56.74 4.30
CA SER A 2 -4.08 -55.59 4.62
C SER A 2 -3.61 -54.46 3.71
N GLU A 3 -4.45 -54.07 2.75
CA GLU A 3 -4.18 -52.90 1.91
C GLU A 3 -4.54 -51.65 2.71
N ASP A 4 -3.49 -50.97 3.14
CA ASP A 4 -3.50 -49.70 3.85
C ASP A 4 -3.81 -48.60 2.84
N ALA A 5 -5.07 -48.18 2.73
CA ALA A 5 -5.49 -47.07 1.89
C ALA A 5 -5.10 -45.75 2.58
N GLY A 6 -3.82 -45.39 2.47
CA GLY A 6 -3.28 -44.15 3.00
C GLY A 6 -3.99 -42.93 2.42
N PHE A 7 -4.62 -42.15 3.29
CA PHE A 7 -5.13 -40.82 3.00
C PHE A 7 -3.95 -39.93 2.59
N ARG A 8 -3.88 -39.52 1.32
CA ARG A 8 -2.79 -38.67 0.82
C ARG A 8 -3.01 -37.25 1.33
N LEU A 9 -2.02 -36.73 2.07
CA LEU A 9 -1.99 -35.35 2.60
C LEU A 9 -2.02 -34.25 1.51
N THR A 10 -2.10 -34.62 0.22
CA THR A 10 -2.16 -33.71 -0.93
C THR A 10 -3.59 -33.39 -1.39
N ASP A 11 -4.61 -34.06 -0.85
CA ASP A 11 -6.01 -33.88 -1.26
C ASP A 11 -6.73 -32.82 -0.41
N TRP A 12 -6.00 -31.79 0.04
CA TRP A 12 -6.62 -30.61 0.63
C TRP A 12 -7.27 -29.81 -0.50
N PRO A 13 -8.60 -29.59 -0.50
CA PRO A 13 -9.20 -28.70 -1.50
C PRO A 13 -8.62 -27.31 -1.25
N ALA A 14 -7.76 -26.84 -2.17
CA ALA A 14 -7.42 -25.44 -2.23
C ALA A 14 -8.76 -24.70 -2.29
N ALA A 15 -9.10 -23.94 -1.26
CA ALA A 15 -10.30 -23.12 -1.25
C ALA A 15 -10.15 -22.13 -2.41
N SER A 16 -10.70 -22.49 -3.58
CA SER A 16 -10.73 -21.63 -4.74
C SER A 16 -11.64 -20.47 -4.38
N SER A 17 -11.08 -19.41 -3.81
CA SER A 17 -11.86 -18.20 -3.59
C SER A 17 -12.43 -17.79 -4.94
N PRO A 18 -13.75 -17.53 -5.03
CA PRO A 18 -14.34 -17.09 -6.28
C PRO A 18 -13.56 -15.91 -6.86
N ALA A 19 -13.49 -15.84 -8.19
CA ALA A 19 -12.91 -14.68 -8.86
C ALA A 19 -13.67 -13.42 -8.42
N PRO A 20 -12.98 -12.30 -8.14
CA PRO A 20 -13.66 -11.10 -7.69
C PRO A 20 -14.61 -10.60 -8.79
N SER A 21 -15.80 -10.17 -8.37
CA SER A 21 -16.75 -9.45 -9.22
C SER A 21 -16.17 -8.09 -9.57
N ILE A 22 -15.73 -7.92 -10.83
CA ILE A 22 -15.19 -6.66 -11.34
C ILE A 22 -16.25 -5.93 -12.15
N VAL A 23 -16.56 -4.69 -11.78
CA VAL A 23 -17.48 -3.83 -12.52
C VAL A 23 -16.70 -2.66 -13.09
N ALA A 24 -16.84 -2.40 -14.39
CA ALA A 24 -16.27 -1.22 -15.04
C ALA A 24 -17.35 -0.16 -15.25
N ASP A 25 -16.99 1.13 -15.21
CA ASP A 25 -17.94 2.22 -15.44
C ASP A 25 -18.44 2.34 -16.88
N GLN A 26 -17.56 2.08 -17.85
CA GLN A 26 -17.82 2.21 -19.27
C GLN A 26 -17.21 1.05 -20.07
N ALA A 27 -17.63 0.90 -21.33
CA ALA A 27 -17.19 -0.22 -22.18
C ALA A 27 -15.70 -0.12 -22.53
N GLU A 28 -15.20 1.09 -22.72
CA GLU A 28 -13.79 1.38 -22.98
C GLU A 28 -12.92 0.95 -21.79
N THR A 29 -13.36 1.26 -20.56
CA THR A 29 -12.71 0.85 -19.32
C THR A 29 -12.70 -0.67 -19.20
N ALA A 30 -13.82 -1.33 -19.51
CA ALA A 30 -13.93 -2.78 -19.47
C ALA A 30 -12.93 -3.43 -20.44
N ALA A 31 -12.81 -2.93 -21.67
CA ALA A 31 -11.88 -3.44 -22.65
C ALA A 31 -10.41 -3.32 -22.18
N LEU A 32 -10.04 -2.24 -21.48
CA LEU A 32 -8.70 -2.09 -20.90
C LEU A 32 -8.42 -3.12 -19.79
N VAL A 33 -9.41 -3.41 -18.96
CA VAL A 33 -9.32 -4.39 -17.87
C VAL A 33 -9.24 -5.81 -18.43
N GLU A 34 -10.02 -6.13 -19.45
CA GLU A 34 -9.96 -7.41 -20.15
C GLU A 34 -8.63 -7.59 -20.88
N ALA A 35 -8.12 -6.55 -21.53
CA ALA A 35 -6.78 -6.55 -22.12
C ALA A 35 -5.66 -6.73 -21.08
N ALA A 36 -5.91 -6.35 -19.83
CA ALA A 36 -5.02 -6.61 -18.69
C ALA A 36 -5.13 -8.06 -18.15
N GLY A 37 -5.98 -8.91 -18.74
CA GLY A 37 -6.17 -10.30 -18.37
C GLY A 37 -7.17 -10.52 -17.22
N TRP A 38 -7.99 -9.52 -16.91
CA TRP A 38 -8.98 -9.58 -15.83
C TRP A 38 -10.40 -9.58 -16.39
N PRO A 39 -11.22 -10.62 -16.12
CA PRO A 39 -12.58 -10.69 -16.66
C PRO A 39 -13.48 -9.64 -15.99
N VAL A 40 -14.24 -8.90 -16.80
CA VAL A 40 -15.21 -7.92 -16.31
C VAL A 40 -16.58 -8.58 -16.17
N SER A 41 -17.16 -8.49 -14.98
CA SER A 41 -18.45 -9.11 -14.63
C SER A 41 -19.64 -8.29 -15.08
N ALA A 42 -19.52 -6.96 -15.11
CA ALA A 42 -20.54 -6.06 -15.59
C ALA A 42 -19.97 -4.70 -16.00
N ILE A 43 -20.75 -3.98 -16.82
CA ILE A 43 -20.44 -2.62 -17.27
C ILE A 43 -21.57 -1.69 -16.82
N GLY A 44 -21.20 -0.54 -16.27
CA GLY A 44 -22.11 0.50 -15.82
C GLY A 44 -22.31 0.56 -14.30
N MET A 45 -22.75 1.72 -13.83
CA MET A 45 -22.86 2.02 -12.39
C MET A 45 -24.05 1.37 -11.68
N SER A 46 -25.01 0.80 -12.41
CA SER A 46 -26.18 0.13 -11.81
C SER A 46 -25.80 -1.07 -10.94
N LEU A 47 -24.65 -1.71 -11.22
CA LEU A 47 -24.17 -2.89 -10.52
C LEU A 47 -22.98 -2.60 -9.59
N ALA A 48 -22.59 -1.33 -9.41
CA ALA A 48 -21.46 -0.94 -8.56
C ALA A 48 -21.61 -1.42 -7.10
N HIS A 49 -22.84 -1.47 -6.58
CA HIS A 49 -23.16 -1.94 -5.22
C HIS A 49 -22.89 -3.44 -4.99
N ARG A 50 -22.62 -4.22 -6.04
CA ARG A 50 -22.31 -5.67 -5.99
C ARG A 50 -20.90 -5.99 -6.47
N ALA A 51 -20.08 -4.97 -6.70
CA ALA A 51 -18.72 -5.13 -7.17
C ALA A 51 -17.79 -5.41 -5.99
N ASP A 52 -16.96 -6.44 -6.09
CA ASP A 52 -15.81 -6.60 -5.19
C ASP A 52 -14.74 -5.57 -5.55
N ILE A 53 -14.61 -5.28 -6.86
CA ILE A 53 -13.72 -4.25 -7.39
C ILE A 53 -14.49 -3.41 -8.42
N LEU A 54 -14.48 -2.10 -8.21
CA LEU A 54 -15.01 -1.12 -9.16
C LEU A 54 -13.86 -0.45 -9.92
N VAL A 55 -13.90 -0.47 -11.25
CA VAL A 55 -12.93 0.21 -12.11
C VAL A 55 -13.59 1.44 -12.72
N LEU A 56 -12.96 2.60 -12.48
CA LEU A 56 -13.47 3.91 -12.87
C LEU A 56 -12.46 4.61 -13.77
N ASP A 57 -12.92 5.24 -14.84
CA ASP A 57 -12.07 6.02 -15.73
C ASP A 57 -12.25 7.51 -15.50
N TRP A 58 -11.31 8.07 -14.75
CA TRP A 58 -11.29 9.48 -14.36
C TRP A 58 -10.18 10.27 -15.04
N ARG A 59 -9.59 9.75 -16.13
CA ARG A 59 -8.46 10.42 -16.80
C ARG A 59 -8.80 11.83 -17.31
N TRP A 60 -10.08 12.11 -17.56
CA TRP A 60 -10.57 13.42 -18.03
C TRP A 60 -11.37 14.20 -16.99
N GLN A 61 -12.08 13.51 -16.08
CA GLN A 61 -12.93 14.17 -15.10
C GLN A 61 -13.15 13.27 -13.88
N VAL A 62 -12.95 13.84 -12.69
CA VAL A 62 -13.31 13.22 -11.40
C VAL A 62 -14.70 13.71 -10.98
N PRO A 63 -15.62 12.83 -10.57
CA PRO A 63 -16.93 13.25 -10.07
C PRO A 63 -16.80 14.02 -8.73
N ILE A 64 -17.82 14.81 -8.38
CA ILE A 64 -17.83 15.57 -7.11
C ILE A 64 -18.01 14.64 -5.90
N LYS A 65 -18.71 13.52 -6.10
CA LYS A 65 -18.98 12.52 -5.06
C LYS A 65 -18.76 11.12 -5.65
N LEU A 66 -18.25 10.23 -4.81
CA LEU A 66 -18.23 8.81 -5.13
C LEU A 66 -19.66 8.27 -5.21
N PRO A 67 -19.93 7.30 -6.11
CA PRO A 67 -21.15 6.52 -6.04
C PRO A 67 -21.21 5.78 -4.70
N ALA A 68 -22.40 5.32 -4.31
CA ALA A 68 -22.53 4.45 -3.14
C ALA A 68 -21.77 3.14 -3.40
N LEU A 69 -20.68 2.94 -2.66
CA LEU A 69 -19.85 1.75 -2.71
C LEU A 69 -20.25 0.79 -1.59
N ALA A 70 -20.11 -0.52 -1.84
CA ALA A 70 -20.11 -1.49 -0.75
C ALA A 70 -18.89 -1.23 0.16
N THR A 71 -19.02 -1.49 1.46
CA THR A 71 -17.99 -1.18 2.47
C THR A 71 -16.64 -1.82 2.15
N ASP A 72 -16.64 -3.02 1.59
CA ASP A 72 -15.43 -3.76 1.23
C ASP A 72 -15.08 -3.69 -0.26
N CYS A 73 -15.72 -2.77 -1.00
CA CYS A 73 -15.46 -2.58 -2.42
C CYS A 73 -14.08 -1.94 -2.61
N GLY A 74 -13.21 -2.62 -3.36
CA GLY A 74 -11.98 -2.04 -3.86
C GLY A 74 -12.24 -1.11 -5.04
N VAL A 75 -11.52 0.01 -5.14
CA VAL A 75 -11.65 0.93 -6.27
C VAL A 75 -10.33 1.01 -7.05
N LEU A 76 -10.39 0.78 -8.35
CA LEU A 76 -9.30 1.10 -9.27
C LEU A 76 -9.70 2.33 -10.10
N ALA A 77 -9.00 3.44 -9.94
CA ALA A 77 -9.23 4.65 -10.73
C ALA A 77 -8.14 4.84 -11.78
N LEU A 78 -8.52 4.93 -13.05
CA LEU A 78 -7.64 5.41 -14.12
C LEU A 78 -7.61 6.94 -14.06
N VAL A 79 -6.41 7.52 -14.02
CA VAL A 79 -6.20 8.95 -13.75
C VAL A 79 -5.14 9.54 -14.67
N SER A 80 -5.07 10.87 -14.67
CA SER A 80 -4.06 11.70 -15.32
C SER A 80 -3.42 12.64 -14.28
N LEU A 81 -2.37 13.37 -14.66
CA LEU A 81 -1.75 14.35 -13.77
C LEU A 81 -2.72 15.47 -13.39
N ASP A 82 -3.68 15.81 -14.25
CA ASP A 82 -4.67 16.87 -14.00
C ASP A 82 -5.78 16.41 -13.06
N THR A 83 -6.01 15.11 -12.95
CA THR A 83 -7.14 14.52 -12.22
C THR A 83 -6.71 13.82 -10.94
N ILE A 84 -5.41 13.55 -10.76
CA ILE A 84 -4.93 12.78 -9.61
C ILE A 84 -5.20 13.45 -8.26
N ASP A 85 -5.07 14.78 -8.15
CA ASP A 85 -5.32 15.47 -6.88
C ASP A 85 -6.79 15.29 -6.46
N ALA A 86 -7.71 15.43 -7.42
CA ALA A 86 -9.14 15.24 -7.19
C ALA A 86 -9.48 13.78 -6.88
N ALA A 87 -8.86 12.84 -7.59
CA ALA A 87 -9.05 11.41 -7.39
C ALA A 87 -8.56 10.96 -6.01
N ASP A 88 -7.34 11.34 -5.61
CA ASP A 88 -6.75 11.02 -4.32
C ASP A 88 -7.55 11.64 -3.16
N ALA A 89 -7.97 12.91 -3.29
CA ALA A 89 -8.85 13.56 -2.33
C ALA A 89 -10.15 12.77 -2.12
N LEU A 90 -10.79 12.37 -3.24
CA LEU A 90 -12.08 11.70 -3.21
C LEU A 90 -11.98 10.25 -2.71
N LEU A 91 -10.89 9.54 -3.02
CA LEU A 91 -10.65 8.15 -2.64
C LEU A 91 -10.05 7.99 -1.23
N THR A 92 -9.75 9.09 -0.55
CA THR A 92 -9.22 9.05 0.82
C THR A 92 -10.16 8.24 1.73
N GLY A 93 -9.58 7.30 2.49
CA GLY A 93 -10.33 6.39 3.37
C GLY A 93 -10.91 5.14 2.70
N HIS A 94 -10.79 5.00 1.38
CA HIS A 94 -11.26 3.81 0.65
C HIS A 94 -10.11 2.85 0.32
N ALA A 95 -10.44 1.57 0.09
CA ALA A 95 -9.51 0.60 -0.45
C ALA A 95 -9.28 0.89 -1.95
N ALA A 96 -8.46 1.88 -2.26
CA ALA A 96 -8.29 2.37 -3.63
C ALA A 96 -6.86 2.21 -4.17
N ARG A 97 -6.75 2.04 -5.49
CA ARG A 97 -5.53 2.12 -6.30
C ARG A 97 -5.77 3.06 -7.48
N CYS A 98 -4.72 3.76 -7.91
CA CYS A 98 -4.77 4.63 -9.07
C CYS A 98 -3.81 4.14 -10.14
N VAL A 99 -4.22 4.18 -11.41
CA VAL A 99 -3.39 3.87 -12.57
C VAL A 99 -3.30 5.10 -13.47
N PHE A 100 -2.09 5.51 -13.85
CA PHE A 100 -1.94 6.61 -14.79
C PHE A 100 -2.13 6.14 -16.23
N GLY A 101 -3.08 6.76 -16.94
CA GLY A 101 -3.43 6.38 -18.29
C GLY A 101 -4.17 5.04 -18.37
N GLY A 102 -4.01 4.32 -19.48
CA GLY A 102 -4.71 3.07 -19.77
C GLY A 102 -3.78 1.89 -20.04
N SER A 103 -2.60 1.85 -19.41
CA SER A 103 -1.64 0.76 -19.63
C SER A 103 -2.16 -0.56 -19.04
N ALA A 104 -2.41 -1.55 -19.88
CA ALA A 104 -2.88 -2.88 -19.45
C ALA A 104 -1.94 -3.53 -18.42
N ALA A 105 -0.62 -3.36 -18.55
CA ALA A 105 0.34 -3.90 -17.60
C ALA A 105 0.23 -3.25 -16.21
N LEU A 106 0.03 -1.93 -16.15
CA LEU A 106 -0.18 -1.22 -14.88
C LEU A 106 -1.54 -1.57 -14.27
N ILE A 107 -2.58 -1.68 -15.09
CA ILE A 107 -3.91 -2.13 -14.65
C ILE A 107 -3.81 -3.53 -14.03
N ALA A 108 -3.13 -4.47 -14.70
CA ALA A 108 -2.96 -5.83 -14.18
C ALA A 108 -2.23 -5.87 -12.83
N ALA A 109 -1.16 -5.09 -12.68
CA ALA A 109 -0.39 -5.01 -11.45
C ALA A 109 -1.24 -4.43 -10.30
N GLU A 110 -1.91 -3.30 -10.52
CA GLU A 110 -2.72 -2.65 -9.50
C GLU A 110 -3.98 -3.45 -9.13
N LEU A 111 -4.60 -4.16 -10.09
CA LEU A 111 -5.71 -5.08 -9.79
C LEU A 111 -5.27 -6.27 -8.93
N SER A 112 -4.07 -6.79 -9.17
CA SER A 112 -3.51 -7.88 -8.36
C SER A 112 -3.32 -7.43 -6.91
N GLU A 113 -2.72 -6.26 -6.72
CA GLU A 113 -2.54 -5.61 -5.41
C GLU A 113 -3.86 -5.29 -4.73
N LEU A 114 -4.81 -4.71 -5.47
CA LEU A 114 -6.12 -4.36 -4.95
C LEU A 114 -6.91 -5.59 -4.52
N ARG A 115 -6.86 -6.68 -5.29
CA ARG A 115 -7.49 -7.96 -4.91
C ARG A 115 -6.95 -8.47 -3.58
N MET A 116 -5.65 -8.36 -3.34
CA MET A 116 -5.04 -8.77 -2.07
C MET A 116 -5.52 -7.90 -0.91
N LEU A 117 -5.62 -6.58 -1.11
CA LEU A 117 -6.16 -5.66 -0.11
C LEU A 117 -7.63 -5.97 0.23
N VAL A 118 -8.47 -6.17 -0.79
CA VAL A 118 -9.88 -6.50 -0.63
C VAL A 118 -10.03 -7.83 0.12
N LYS A 119 -9.26 -8.86 -0.26
CA LYS A 119 -9.24 -10.15 0.46
C LYS A 119 -8.81 -10.02 1.92
N ALA A 120 -7.79 -9.23 2.20
CA ALA A 120 -7.32 -9.01 3.57
C ALA A 120 -8.36 -8.25 4.43
N GLY A 121 -9.11 -7.32 3.83
CA GLY A 121 -10.26 -6.66 4.46
C GLY A 121 -11.36 -7.66 4.80
N HIS A 122 -11.78 -8.48 3.83
CA HIS A 122 -12.77 -9.54 4.04
C HIS A 122 -12.32 -10.59 5.07
N ALA A 123 -11.02 -10.90 5.15
CA ALA A 123 -10.49 -11.81 6.17
C ALA A 123 -10.50 -11.21 7.58
N ARG A 124 -10.47 -9.87 7.72
CA ARG A 124 -10.63 -9.16 9.00
C ARG A 124 -12.09 -9.01 9.41
N ASP A 125 -13.01 -8.99 8.45
CA ASP A 125 -14.46 -9.04 8.69
C ASP A 125 -15.12 -10.34 8.19
N PRO A 126 -14.78 -11.49 8.81
CA PRO A 126 -15.54 -12.69 8.61
C PRO A 126 -16.88 -12.48 9.31
N SER A 127 -17.93 -12.21 8.54
CA SER A 127 -19.32 -12.35 9.00
C SER A 127 -19.47 -13.55 9.95
N GLY A 128 -20.34 -13.43 10.96
CA GLY A 128 -20.40 -14.30 12.15
C GLY A 128 -20.43 -15.82 11.92
N ASP A 129 -20.67 -16.26 10.70
CA ASP A 129 -20.69 -17.66 10.26
C ASP A 129 -19.30 -18.30 10.20
N GLU A 130 -18.27 -17.58 9.75
CA GLU A 130 -16.90 -18.12 9.70
C GLU A 130 -16.24 -18.09 11.09
N ARG A 131 -16.58 -17.10 11.93
CA ARG A 131 -16.22 -17.12 13.37
C ARG A 131 -16.87 -18.30 14.09
N ALA A 132 -18.15 -18.56 13.83
CA ALA A 132 -18.86 -19.71 14.38
C ALA A 132 -18.29 -21.05 13.88
N ARG A 133 -17.89 -21.14 12.60
CA ARG A 133 -17.20 -22.32 12.05
C ARG A 133 -15.83 -22.54 12.68
N LEU A 134 -15.00 -21.51 12.78
CA LEU A 134 -13.68 -21.61 13.42
C LEU A 134 -13.79 -21.92 14.91
N GLN A 135 -14.77 -21.36 15.61
CA GLN A 135 -15.06 -21.72 17.00
C GLN A 135 -15.62 -23.14 17.13
N SER A 136 -16.44 -23.60 16.20
CA SER A 136 -16.90 -24.99 16.15
C SER A 136 -15.72 -25.94 15.93
N LEU A 137 -14.84 -25.64 14.98
CA LEU A 137 -13.66 -26.46 14.68
C LEU A 137 -12.67 -26.48 15.86
N ALA A 138 -12.44 -25.32 16.49
CA ALA A 138 -11.59 -25.23 17.68
C ALA A 138 -12.19 -25.99 18.87
N SER A 139 -13.52 -25.95 19.04
CA SER A 139 -14.22 -26.71 20.07
C SER A 139 -14.18 -28.21 19.81
N GLU A 140 -14.25 -28.61 18.54
CA GLU A 140 -14.14 -30.01 18.12
C GLU A 140 -12.73 -30.55 18.31
N LEU A 141 -11.69 -29.75 18.02
CA LEU A 141 -10.30 -30.08 18.32
C LEU A 141 -10.04 -30.17 19.82
N ALA A 142 -10.58 -29.25 20.63
CA ALA A 142 -10.46 -29.30 22.09
C ALA A 142 -11.12 -30.56 22.65
N ARG A 143 -12.30 -30.93 22.13
CA ARG A 143 -12.99 -32.16 22.51
C ARG A 143 -12.22 -33.42 22.11
N LEU A 144 -11.64 -33.46 20.91
CA LEU A 144 -10.81 -34.58 20.46
C LEU A 144 -9.52 -34.69 21.28
N ALA A 145 -8.88 -33.56 21.61
CA ALA A 145 -7.70 -33.53 22.49
C ALA A 145 -8.03 -34.02 23.91
N GLU A 146 -9.20 -33.68 24.44
CA GLU A 146 -9.67 -34.15 25.75
C GLU A 146 -10.02 -35.65 25.73
N GLN A 147 -10.63 -36.14 24.64
CA GLN A 147 -10.90 -37.57 24.42
C GLN A 147 -9.62 -38.38 24.23
N LEU A 148 -8.60 -37.82 23.57
CA LEU A 148 -7.28 -38.43 23.44
C LEU A 148 -6.49 -38.40 24.75
N GLY A 149 -6.59 -37.32 25.53
CA GLY A 149 -6.01 -37.22 26.87
C GLY A 149 -6.59 -38.24 27.85
N ALA A 150 -7.90 -38.46 27.80
CA ALA A 150 -8.59 -39.49 28.58
C ALA A 150 -8.25 -40.94 28.16
N LEU A 151 -7.62 -41.13 27.00
CA LEU A 151 -7.17 -42.44 26.49
C LEU A 151 -5.65 -42.62 26.54
N SER A 152 -4.89 -41.60 26.97
CA SER A 152 -3.41 -41.59 26.92
C SER A 152 -2.73 -41.46 28.29
N GLU A 153 -3.44 -41.67 29.40
CA GLU A 153 -2.83 -41.78 30.74
C GLU A 153 -2.11 -43.13 31.01
N GLU A 154 -1.87 -43.94 29.98
CA GLU A 154 -0.91 -45.04 30.02
C GLU A 154 0.11 -44.93 28.89
N GLY A 155 1.25 -44.29 29.17
CA GLY A 155 2.46 -44.37 28.34
C GLY A 155 3.16 -43.04 28.12
N GLY A 156 4.14 -42.72 28.98
CA GLY A 156 5.00 -41.55 28.82
C GLY A 156 5.99 -41.67 27.64
N GLY A 157 6.51 -40.53 27.20
CA GLY A 157 7.59 -40.47 26.23
C GLY A 157 7.83 -39.06 25.70
N ASP A 158 9.08 -38.63 25.79
CA ASP A 158 9.63 -37.31 25.54
C ASP A 158 9.78 -36.97 24.04
N GLU A 159 10.18 -35.73 23.79
CA GLU A 159 10.74 -35.14 22.55
C GLU A 159 9.80 -34.47 21.54
N THR A 160 9.95 -33.14 21.40
CA THR A 160 9.77 -32.48 20.10
C THR A 160 10.86 -31.41 19.94
N GLY A 161 11.68 -31.62 18.91
CA GLY A 161 12.94 -30.94 18.66
C GLY A 161 12.84 -29.45 18.28
N PRO A 162 14.00 -28.84 17.96
CA PRO A 162 14.11 -27.40 17.74
C PRO A 162 13.35 -26.99 16.48
N VAL A 163 12.31 -26.17 16.68
CA VAL A 163 11.58 -25.49 15.62
C VAL A 163 12.55 -24.53 14.91
N LEU A 164 12.98 -24.94 13.71
CA LEU A 164 13.64 -24.08 12.74
C LEU A 164 12.60 -23.13 12.15
N ALA A 165 12.34 -22.01 12.81
CA ALA A 165 11.57 -20.89 12.27
C ALA A 165 12.49 -19.67 12.07
N ASP A 166 12.79 -19.43 10.80
CA ASP A 166 12.92 -18.12 10.15
C ASP A 166 13.52 -16.98 10.98
N ARG A 167 14.85 -16.92 11.03
CA ARG A 167 15.57 -15.69 11.35
C ARG A 167 15.64 -14.83 10.10
N SER A 168 14.57 -14.09 9.84
CA SER A 168 14.63 -12.90 8.98
C SER A 168 15.66 -11.94 9.58
N HIS A 169 16.87 -11.91 9.01
CA HIS A 169 17.90 -10.92 9.32
C HIS A 169 17.47 -9.56 8.77
N ALA A 170 16.48 -8.92 9.40
CA ALA A 170 16.20 -7.52 9.18
C ALA A 170 17.39 -6.73 9.73
N TYR A 171 18.20 -6.15 8.84
CA TYR A 171 19.18 -5.14 9.26
C TYR A 171 18.43 -4.00 9.94
N GLN A 172 18.60 -3.88 11.24
CA GLN A 172 18.16 -2.72 12.01
C GLN A 172 19.40 -1.85 12.21
N ALA A 173 19.39 -0.65 11.64
CA ALA A 173 20.38 0.35 12.01
C ALA A 173 20.22 0.63 13.52
N GLU A 174 21.33 0.68 14.25
CA GLU A 174 21.30 1.05 15.66
C GLU A 174 20.65 2.44 15.81
N GLU A 175 19.80 2.59 16.82
CA GLU A 175 19.25 3.90 17.18
C GLU A 175 20.42 4.87 17.42
N PRO A 176 20.43 6.06 16.78
CA PRO A 176 21.53 6.99 16.91
C PRO A 176 21.74 7.36 18.38
N LEU A 177 22.86 6.92 18.97
CA LEU A 177 23.24 7.25 20.34
C LEU A 177 23.40 8.76 20.53
N ASP A 178 23.76 9.48 19.45
CA ASP A 178 23.91 10.92 19.38
C ASP A 178 22.84 11.55 18.48
N ARG A 179 21.58 11.61 18.95
CA ARG A 179 20.57 12.47 18.28
C ARG A 179 20.95 13.93 18.49
N ILE A 180 21.62 14.51 17.50
CA ILE A 180 21.98 15.93 17.49
C ILE A 180 20.71 16.77 17.46
N ALA A 181 20.72 17.88 18.20
CA ALA A 181 19.63 18.84 18.19
C ALA A 181 19.29 19.26 16.74
N ALA A 182 18.02 19.10 16.37
CA ALA A 182 17.53 19.40 15.03
C ALA A 182 17.73 20.89 14.72
N ARG A 183 18.77 21.21 13.94
CA ARG A 183 18.92 22.54 13.33
C ARG A 183 18.39 22.46 11.91
N PRO A 184 17.36 23.24 11.55
CA PRO A 184 16.84 23.21 10.20
C PRO A 184 17.90 23.72 9.20
N PRO A 185 18.12 23.01 8.08
CA PRO A 185 18.97 23.49 7.00
C PRO A 185 18.30 24.68 6.28
N SER A 186 19.03 25.36 5.39
CA SER A 186 18.41 26.32 4.48
C SER A 186 17.66 25.58 3.35
N ALA A 187 16.54 26.14 2.86
CA ALA A 187 15.82 25.57 1.72
C ALA A 187 16.73 25.36 0.50
N GLN A 188 17.63 26.32 0.23
CA GLN A 188 18.61 26.23 -0.84
C GLN A 188 19.53 25.00 -0.71
N ARG A 189 19.97 24.67 0.51
CA ARG A 189 20.80 23.48 0.78
C ARG A 189 20.05 22.19 0.44
N VAL A 190 18.79 22.11 0.85
CA VAL A 190 17.92 20.94 0.57
C VAL A 190 17.68 20.81 -0.93
N ARG A 191 17.31 21.90 -1.61
CA ARG A 191 17.13 21.93 -3.07
C ARG A 191 18.40 21.58 -3.83
N HIS A 192 19.57 22.01 -3.34
CA HIS A 192 20.86 21.64 -3.92
C HIS A 192 21.11 20.13 -3.82
N LEU A 193 20.84 19.51 -2.67
CA LEU A 193 20.94 18.05 -2.52
C LEU A 193 20.01 17.32 -3.50
N ILE A 194 18.75 17.75 -3.62
CA ILE A 194 17.80 17.17 -4.59
C ILE A 194 18.37 17.28 -6.02
N ALA A 195 18.89 18.46 -6.40
CA ALA A 195 19.48 18.68 -7.72
C ALA A 195 20.68 17.75 -7.97
N MET A 196 21.59 17.60 -7.00
CA MET A 196 22.73 16.71 -7.09
C MET A 196 22.31 15.24 -7.28
N ARG A 197 21.24 14.80 -6.60
CA ARG A 197 20.71 13.44 -6.78
C ARG A 197 20.16 13.22 -8.18
N ARG A 198 19.47 14.22 -8.75
CA ARG A 198 18.91 14.19 -10.12
C ARG A 198 19.97 14.26 -11.22
N LEU A 199 21.18 14.72 -10.93
CA LEU A 199 22.28 14.68 -11.90
C LEU A 199 22.66 13.25 -12.28
N ARG A 200 22.39 12.26 -11.42
CA ARG A 200 22.66 10.84 -11.71
C ARG A 200 21.87 10.34 -12.93
N ASP A 201 20.66 10.85 -13.13
CA ASP A 201 19.77 10.47 -14.25
C ASP A 201 20.35 10.84 -15.62
N ARG A 202 21.35 11.73 -15.68
CA ARG A 202 22.06 12.07 -16.92
C ARG A 202 23.08 11.02 -17.34
N TYR A 203 23.51 10.17 -16.42
CA TYR A 203 24.58 9.19 -16.62
C TYR A 203 24.11 7.75 -16.49
N PHE A 204 23.03 7.51 -15.75
CA PHE A 204 22.49 6.18 -15.49
C PHE A 204 20.98 6.14 -15.75
N PRO A 205 20.42 4.95 -16.05
CA PRO A 205 18.98 4.75 -16.03
C PRO A 205 18.38 5.20 -14.68
N SER A 206 17.34 6.03 -14.73
CA SER A 206 16.78 6.70 -13.55
C SER A 206 16.11 5.74 -12.56
N ASP A 207 15.75 4.54 -13.00
CA ASP A 207 15.17 3.48 -12.18
C ASP A 207 16.19 2.75 -11.30
N LEU A 208 17.50 2.84 -11.62
CA LEU A 208 18.55 2.13 -10.88
C LEU A 208 18.80 2.69 -9.48
N PHE A 209 18.59 3.98 -9.26
CA PHE A 209 18.93 4.69 -8.02
C PHE A 209 17.77 5.44 -7.38
N ALA A 210 16.55 4.98 -7.66
CA ALA A 210 15.34 5.54 -7.09
C ALA A 210 15.27 5.31 -5.57
N ASP A 211 15.01 6.37 -4.82
CA ASP A 211 14.78 6.33 -3.37
C ASP A 211 13.63 7.29 -3.04
N PRO A 212 12.40 6.88 -3.41
CA PRO A 212 11.24 7.76 -3.41
C PRO A 212 10.88 8.26 -2.02
N ALA A 213 11.10 7.47 -0.97
CA ALA A 213 10.85 7.90 0.40
C ALA A 213 11.76 9.07 0.78
N TRP A 214 13.06 8.97 0.51
CA TRP A 214 13.99 10.05 0.82
C TRP A 214 13.76 11.28 -0.07
N ASP A 215 13.45 11.08 -1.35
CA ASP A 215 13.14 12.19 -2.27
C ASP A 215 11.86 12.97 -1.84
N ILE A 216 10.82 12.26 -1.38
CA ILE A 216 9.62 12.86 -0.76
C ILE A 216 9.97 13.65 0.50
N LEU A 217 10.77 13.07 1.41
CA LEU A 217 11.19 13.73 2.64
C LEU A 217 11.95 15.03 2.37
N LEU A 218 12.87 15.02 1.40
CA LEU A 218 13.64 16.21 1.02
C LEU A 218 12.77 17.28 0.37
N ASP A 219 11.87 16.91 -0.54
CA ASP A 219 11.01 17.89 -1.21
C ASP A 219 10.05 18.59 -0.25
N LEU A 220 9.41 17.83 0.64
CA LEU A 220 8.53 18.39 1.66
C LEU A 220 9.30 19.23 2.69
N THR A 221 10.53 18.84 3.04
CA THR A 221 11.41 19.65 3.90
C THR A 221 11.72 21.00 3.26
N ALA A 222 12.10 21.01 1.98
CA ALA A 222 12.38 22.25 1.25
C ALA A 222 11.11 23.13 1.13
N SER A 223 9.97 22.53 0.81
CA SER A 223 8.70 23.24 0.65
C SER A 223 8.20 23.82 1.98
N ARG A 224 8.37 23.11 3.11
CA ARG A 224 8.08 23.60 4.46
C ARG A 224 8.93 24.83 4.81
N LEU A 225 10.23 24.77 4.54
CA LEU A 225 11.15 25.91 4.74
C LEU A 225 10.80 27.11 3.85
N GLU A 226 10.28 26.85 2.66
CA GLU A 226 9.80 27.87 1.71
C GLU A 226 8.36 28.35 2.01
N LYS A 227 7.67 27.73 2.99
CA LYS A 227 6.25 27.95 3.31
C LYS A 227 5.32 27.76 2.11
N LYS A 228 5.63 26.77 1.26
CA LYS A 228 4.83 26.41 0.09
C LYS A 228 4.04 25.13 0.36
N PRO A 229 2.72 25.14 0.15
CA PRO A 229 1.94 23.91 0.19
C PRO A 229 2.31 23.00 -1.00
N VAL A 230 2.22 21.69 -0.81
CA VAL A 230 2.56 20.69 -1.84
C VAL A 230 1.34 19.82 -2.11
N SER A 231 0.87 19.80 -3.35
CA SER A 231 -0.19 18.89 -3.80
C SER A 231 0.33 17.46 -4.00
N VAL A 232 -0.57 16.49 -4.07
CA VAL A 232 -0.24 15.09 -4.34
C VAL A 232 0.41 14.93 -5.72
N SER A 233 -0.11 15.61 -6.73
CA SER A 233 0.47 15.66 -8.08
C SER A 233 1.91 16.17 -8.09
N SER A 234 2.18 17.28 -7.40
CA SER A 234 3.52 17.85 -7.26
C SER A 234 4.46 16.89 -6.52
N LEU A 235 3.96 16.22 -5.49
CA LEU A 235 4.74 15.25 -4.72
C LEU A 235 5.08 13.99 -5.54
N CYS A 236 4.17 13.54 -6.41
CA CYS A 236 4.43 12.43 -7.32
C CYS A 236 5.59 12.73 -8.27
N ILE A 237 5.70 13.97 -8.74
CA ILE A 237 6.83 14.44 -9.56
C ILE A 237 8.11 14.48 -8.73
N ALA A 238 8.01 14.94 -7.48
CA ALA A 238 9.16 15.03 -6.57
C ALA A 238 9.78 13.67 -6.24
N ALA A 239 8.94 12.63 -6.10
CA ALA A 239 9.34 11.26 -5.75
C ALA A 239 10.23 10.55 -6.81
N ALA A 240 10.38 11.13 -8.01
CA ALA A 240 11.26 10.63 -9.08
C ALA A 240 11.00 9.16 -9.49
N VAL A 241 9.74 8.70 -9.37
CA VAL A 241 9.27 7.36 -9.77
C VAL A 241 7.96 7.50 -10.54
N PRO A 242 7.48 6.44 -11.24
CA PRO A 242 6.16 6.48 -11.87
C PRO A 242 5.07 6.93 -10.87
N PRO A 243 4.12 7.79 -11.27
CA PRO A 243 3.17 8.40 -10.33
C PRO A 243 2.37 7.39 -9.48
N THR A 244 1.99 6.24 -10.03
CA THR A 244 1.30 5.17 -9.26
C THR A 244 2.18 4.62 -8.13
N THR A 245 3.48 4.47 -8.41
CA THR A 245 4.48 4.07 -7.42
C THR A 245 4.61 5.15 -6.36
N ALA A 246 4.67 6.43 -6.75
CA ALA A 246 4.74 7.54 -5.81
C ALA A 246 3.53 7.56 -4.85
N LEU A 247 2.31 7.39 -5.35
CA LEU A 247 1.10 7.33 -4.52
C LEU A 247 1.15 6.22 -3.48
N ARG A 248 1.67 5.04 -3.84
CA ARG A 248 1.87 3.94 -2.90
C ARG A 248 2.82 4.34 -1.77
N TRP A 249 3.93 5.02 -2.09
CA TRP A 249 4.86 5.54 -1.09
C TRP A 249 4.21 6.62 -0.22
N VAL A 250 3.49 7.58 -0.81
CA VAL A 250 2.79 8.62 -0.05
C VAL A 250 1.80 7.99 0.94
N ARG A 251 1.00 7.01 0.51
CA ARG A 251 0.09 6.28 1.39
C ARG A 251 0.84 5.56 2.51
N MET A 252 1.85 4.75 2.17
CA MET A 252 2.62 4.00 3.17
C MET A 252 3.29 4.93 4.20
N MET A 253 3.88 6.03 3.76
CA MET A 253 4.52 7.00 4.65
C MET A 253 3.50 7.80 5.48
N THR A 254 2.30 8.04 4.96
CA THR A 254 1.17 8.60 5.74
C THR A 254 0.74 7.61 6.82
N ASP A 255 0.56 6.34 6.46
CA ASP A 255 0.16 5.27 7.40
C ASP A 255 1.22 5.04 8.50
N GLN A 256 2.49 5.30 8.21
CA GLN A 256 3.60 5.28 9.17
C GLN A 256 3.74 6.58 10.01
N GLY A 257 2.87 7.58 9.80
CA GLY A 257 2.92 8.86 10.51
C GLY A 257 4.09 9.76 10.13
N LEU A 258 4.74 9.51 8.99
CA LEU A 258 5.82 10.37 8.47
C LEU A 258 5.25 11.59 7.72
N LEU A 259 4.08 11.42 7.10
CA LEU A 259 3.39 12.46 6.34
C LEU A 259 2.05 12.78 6.96
N GLU A 260 1.65 14.04 6.84
CA GLU A 260 0.34 14.54 7.21
C GLU A 260 -0.39 15.07 5.99
N ARG A 261 -1.69 14.78 5.89
CA ARG A 261 -2.55 15.23 4.79
C ARG A 261 -3.52 16.28 5.29
N ARG A 262 -3.67 17.38 4.56
CA ARG A 262 -4.57 18.49 4.88
C ARG A 262 -5.38 18.88 3.65
N ALA A 263 -6.69 19.02 3.80
CA ALA A 263 -7.54 19.52 2.72
C ALA A 263 -7.15 20.96 2.36
N ASP A 264 -7.14 21.28 1.06
CA ASP A 264 -7.02 22.66 0.61
C ASP A 264 -8.31 23.43 0.97
N PRO A 265 -8.25 24.47 1.80
CA PRO A 265 -9.44 25.24 2.17
C PRO A 265 -10.09 25.98 1.00
N ALA A 266 -9.38 26.17 -0.12
CA ALA A 266 -9.88 26.84 -1.31
C ALA A 266 -10.43 25.88 -2.37
N ASP A 267 -10.00 24.61 -2.39
CA ASP A 267 -10.44 23.61 -3.36
C ASP A 267 -10.52 22.21 -2.73
N ALA A 268 -11.74 21.73 -2.44
CA ALA A 268 -11.97 20.41 -1.86
C ALA A 268 -11.46 19.24 -2.74
N ARG A 269 -11.11 19.50 -4.00
CA ARG A 269 -10.50 18.54 -4.91
C ARG A 269 -8.98 18.46 -4.76
N ARG A 270 -8.39 19.16 -3.80
CA ARG A 270 -6.94 19.14 -3.56
C ARG A 270 -6.65 18.78 -2.12
N MET A 271 -5.71 17.86 -1.97
CA MET A 271 -5.07 17.56 -0.70
C MET A 271 -3.65 18.08 -0.74
N PHE A 272 -3.29 18.84 0.29
CA PHE A 272 -1.90 19.16 0.58
C PHE A 272 -1.27 18.09 1.45
N VAL A 273 -0.01 17.81 1.18
CA VAL A 273 0.81 16.87 1.94
C VAL A 273 1.94 17.66 2.58
N ASP A 274 2.24 17.33 3.84
CA ASP A 274 3.33 17.91 4.61
C ASP A 274 4.01 16.79 5.41
N LEU A 275 5.19 17.07 5.99
CA LEU A 275 5.81 16.14 6.94
C LEU A 275 5.04 16.14 8.26
N SER A 276 5.12 15.07 9.04
CA SER A 276 4.88 15.21 10.47
C SER A 276 6.02 16.00 11.11
N ASP A 277 5.76 16.64 12.25
CA ASP A 277 6.81 17.37 12.97
C ASP A 277 7.95 16.45 13.41
N ALA A 278 7.64 15.20 13.75
CA ALA A 278 8.64 14.18 14.06
C ALA A 278 9.52 13.84 12.84
N ALA A 279 8.91 13.61 11.67
CA ALA A 279 9.65 13.33 10.44
C ALA A 279 10.53 14.53 10.04
N TYR A 280 10.01 15.75 10.14
CA TYR A 280 10.78 16.96 9.87
C TYR A 280 11.97 17.12 10.82
N ALA A 281 11.78 16.87 12.11
CA ALA A 281 12.87 16.90 13.09
C ALA A 281 13.96 15.87 12.76
N ASN A 282 13.58 14.66 12.33
CA ASN A 282 14.52 13.62 11.92
C ASN A 282 15.36 14.05 10.70
N VAL A 283 14.73 14.64 9.67
CA VAL A 283 15.46 15.16 8.51
C VAL A 283 16.41 16.29 8.92
N CYS A 284 15.98 17.21 9.79
CA CYS A 284 16.84 18.27 10.31
C CYS A 284 18.03 17.72 11.10
N GLY A 285 17.82 16.71 11.95
CA GLY A 285 18.87 16.01 12.68
C GLY A 285 19.87 15.34 11.74
N TRP A 286 19.40 14.72 10.66
CA TRP A 286 20.26 14.14 9.61
C TRP A 286 21.14 15.22 8.96
N PHE A 287 20.58 16.37 8.58
CA PHE A 287 21.37 17.48 8.01
C PHE A 287 22.44 17.98 8.99
N ALA A 288 22.08 18.16 10.27
CA ALA A 288 23.02 18.59 11.31
C ALA A 288 24.18 17.60 11.50
N LEU A 289 23.90 16.29 11.46
CA LEU A 289 24.92 15.24 11.55
C LEU A 289 25.87 15.24 10.35
N VAL A 290 25.31 15.40 9.14
CA VAL A 290 26.12 15.48 7.92
C VAL A 290 27.05 16.70 7.96
N GLU A 291 26.57 17.85 8.45
CA GLU A 291 27.38 19.05 8.62
C GLU A 291 28.52 18.86 9.61
N GLN A 292 28.26 18.21 10.76
CA GLN A 292 29.31 17.91 11.73
C GLN A 292 30.42 17.01 11.16
N ARG A 293 30.07 16.11 10.22
CA ARG A 293 31.01 15.17 9.58
C ARG A 293 31.75 15.76 8.37
N GLY A 294 31.75 17.08 8.18
CA GLY A 294 32.42 17.75 7.06
C GLY A 294 31.49 18.20 5.94
N GLY A 295 30.18 18.03 6.12
CA GLY A 295 29.13 18.52 5.23
C GLY A 295 28.97 17.74 3.93
N LEU A 296 27.85 18.01 3.24
CA LEU A 296 27.76 17.82 1.80
C LEU A 296 28.66 18.92 1.22
N GLY A 297 29.86 18.59 0.75
CA GLY A 297 30.75 19.57 0.13
C GLY A 297 29.99 20.36 -0.94
N VAL A 298 29.90 21.67 -0.76
CA VAL A 298 29.41 22.63 -1.76
C VAL A 298 30.53 23.62 -1.97
#